data_AF-A0A7S1P5G0-F1
#
_entry.id   AF-A0A7S1P5G0-F1
#
_cell.length_a   1.000
_cell.length_b   1.000
_cell.length_c   1.000
_cell.angle_alpha   90.00
_cell.angle_beta   90.00
_cell.angle_gamma   90.00
#
_symmetry.space_group_name_H-M   'P 1'
#
loop_
_entity.id
_entity.type
_entity.pdbx_description
1 polymer ?
#
loop_
_entity_poly.entity_id
_entity_poly.type
_entity_poly.pdbx_seq_one_letter_code
_entity_poly.pdbx_strand_id
1 'polypeptide(L)'
;MAQSCCMSKTQRKSEDEPPMYDAVIIPGGGVDQQGVPHPWVVERLKRALTLDKQTKYYILLSRGTTHKAPPLDSEGVPIDEAAAGAKYLAEHGVSTDRILMERWSLDTIGNIYALRRLITEPMDMRSLVFVTNEFHMNRTRESVYMPTDGHTTHRLTMCVCVCRSCGSTECPPCGLLRPPSLQASHPG
;
A
#
# COMPACT_ATOMS: atom_id res chain seq x y z
N MET A 1 25.63 47.51 25.37
CA MET A 1 25.66 46.23 26.11
C MET A 1 24.51 45.38 25.61
N ALA A 2 24.82 44.23 25.02
CA ALA A 2 23.87 43.25 24.50
C ALA A 2 23.62 42.14 25.53
N GLN A 3 22.63 41.29 25.26
CA GLN A 3 22.09 40.13 26.03
C GLN A 3 20.86 40.49 26.88
N SER A 4 19.77 39.73 26.92
CA SER A 4 19.38 38.41 26.40
C SER A 4 17.87 38.25 26.67
N CYS A 5 17.12 37.48 25.86
CA CYS A 5 16.41 36.27 26.32
C CYS A 5 15.44 35.75 25.23
N CYS A 6 15.84 34.66 24.60
CA CYS A 6 15.01 33.50 24.23
C CYS A 6 13.58 33.78 23.72
N MET A 7 13.42 33.85 22.40
CA MET A 7 12.21 33.32 21.77
C MET A 7 12.63 32.19 20.83
N SER A 8 12.29 30.98 21.27
CA SER A 8 12.42 29.74 20.52
C SER A 8 11.86 29.94 19.12
N LYS A 9 12.70 29.73 18.11
CA LYS A 9 12.23 29.54 16.73
C LYS A 9 11.40 28.26 16.72
N THR A 10 10.09 28.40 16.92
CA THR A 10 9.11 27.36 16.59
C THR A 10 9.28 27.08 15.10
N GLN A 11 10.02 26.01 14.78
CA GLN A 11 10.17 25.56 13.41
C GLN A 11 8.80 25.09 12.94
N ARG A 12 8.10 25.95 12.18
CA ARG A 12 7.01 25.52 11.31
C ARG A 12 7.62 24.54 10.32
N LYS A 13 7.41 23.25 10.54
CA LYS A 13 7.78 22.19 9.60
C LYS A 13 6.95 22.44 8.33
N SER A 14 7.60 22.89 7.27
CA SER A 14 6.98 23.34 6.02
C SER A 14 6.20 22.20 5.36
N GLU A 15 5.03 22.53 4.83
CA GLU A 15 4.12 21.64 4.08
C GLU A 15 4.67 21.22 2.69
N ASP A 16 5.94 21.53 2.40
CA ASP A 16 6.60 21.37 1.10
C ASP A 16 7.67 20.27 1.05
N GLU A 17 7.83 19.46 2.10
CA GLU A 17 8.73 18.30 2.02
C GLU A 17 8.13 17.26 1.06
N PRO A 18 8.89 16.78 0.06
CA PRO A 18 8.39 15.80 -0.89
C PRO A 18 7.95 14.53 -0.15
N PRO A 19 6.83 13.92 -0.54
CA PRO A 19 6.31 12.75 0.14
C PRO A 19 7.31 11.60 0.09
N MET A 20 7.48 10.94 1.23
CA MET A 20 8.45 9.87 1.45
C MET A 20 8.22 8.65 0.54
N TYR A 21 6.96 8.39 0.19
CA TYR A 21 6.54 7.27 -0.65
C TYR A 21 5.80 7.78 -1.89
N ASP A 22 6.12 7.20 -3.05
CA ASP A 22 5.33 7.40 -4.26
C ASP A 22 3.95 6.78 -4.11
N ALA A 23 3.86 5.60 -3.49
CA ALA A 23 2.57 4.99 -3.20
C ALA A 23 2.53 4.09 -1.97
N VAL A 24 1.35 4.06 -1.34
CA VAL A 24 0.93 3.02 -0.39
C VAL A 24 0.14 1.95 -1.14
N ILE A 25 0.61 0.71 -1.08
CA ILE A 25 0.00 -0.45 -1.73
C ILE A 25 -0.83 -1.23 -0.72
N ILE A 26 -2.08 -1.50 -1.05
CA ILE A 26 -3.06 -2.12 -0.15
C ILE A 26 -3.65 -3.34 -0.86
N PRO A 27 -3.22 -4.56 -0.50
CA PRO A 27 -3.80 -5.77 -1.05
C PRO A 27 -5.26 -5.93 -0.65
N GLY A 28 -6.06 -6.48 -1.56
CA GLY A 28 -7.38 -7.01 -1.26
C GLY A 28 -7.36 -8.13 -0.22
N GLY A 29 -8.54 -8.52 0.23
CA GLY A 29 -8.72 -9.50 1.30
C GLY A 29 -10.17 -9.92 1.50
N GLY A 30 -11.00 -9.72 0.49
CA GLY A 30 -12.43 -10.00 0.54
C GLY A 30 -13.30 -8.82 0.97
N VAL A 31 -14.51 -8.85 0.44
CA VAL A 31 -15.66 -8.02 0.79
C VAL A 31 -16.82 -8.92 1.23
N ASP A 32 -17.72 -8.38 2.05
CA ASP A 32 -18.97 -9.04 2.43
C ASP A 32 -20.04 -8.96 1.32
N GLN A 33 -21.23 -9.50 1.59
CA GLN A 33 -22.33 -9.52 0.63
C GLN A 33 -22.87 -8.13 0.28
N GLN A 34 -22.56 -7.12 1.10
CA GLN A 34 -22.94 -5.73 0.90
C GLN A 34 -21.84 -4.94 0.18
N GLY A 35 -20.74 -5.61 -0.23
CA GLY A 35 -19.60 -4.97 -0.86
C GLY A 35 -18.73 -4.18 0.12
N VAL A 36 -18.89 -4.39 1.42
CA VAL A 36 -18.10 -3.71 2.45
C VAL A 36 -16.80 -4.49 2.68
N PRO A 37 -15.64 -3.83 2.74
CA PRO A 37 -14.37 -4.50 3.05
C PRO A 37 -14.43 -5.24 4.39
N HIS A 38 -13.89 -6.46 4.44
CA HIS A 38 -13.80 -7.19 5.70
C HIS A 38 -12.97 -6.44 6.75
N PRO A 39 -13.18 -6.69 8.06
CA PRO A 39 -12.53 -5.92 9.14
C PRO A 39 -10.99 -5.83 9.02
N TRP A 40 -10.32 -6.91 8.62
CA TRP A 40 -8.86 -6.89 8.44
C TRP A 40 -8.40 -6.02 7.27
N VAL A 41 -9.24 -5.84 6.23
CA VAL A 41 -8.98 -4.91 5.12
C VAL A 41 -9.19 -3.48 5.59
N VAL A 42 -10.24 -3.23 6.39
CA VAL A 42 -10.47 -1.92 7.04
C VAL A 42 -9.27 -1.51 7.89
N GLU A 43 -8.67 -2.43 8.64
CA GLU A 43 -7.47 -2.13 9.42
C GLU A 43 -6.24 -1.79 8.54
N ARG A 44 -6.10 -2.41 7.35
CA ARG A 44 -5.08 -1.97 6.36
C ARG A 44 -5.35 -0.56 5.88
N LEU A 45 -6.61 -0.25 5.54
CA LEU A 45 -7.02 1.06 5.05
C LEU A 45 -6.78 2.16 6.09
N LYS A 46 -7.19 1.93 7.35
CA LYS A 46 -6.88 2.81 8.48
C LYS A 46 -5.38 3.02 8.64
N ARG A 47 -4.59 1.96 8.57
CA ARG A 47 -3.14 2.08 8.66
C ARG A 47 -2.57 2.89 7.50
N ALA A 48 -3.06 2.71 6.28
CA ALA A 48 -2.65 3.49 5.12
C ALA A 48 -2.98 4.98 5.28
N LEU A 49 -4.11 5.33 5.90
CA LEU A 49 -4.47 6.72 6.21
C LEU A 49 -3.46 7.39 7.16
N THR A 50 -2.80 6.65 8.06
CA THR A 50 -1.74 7.21 8.91
C THR A 50 -0.48 7.65 8.14
N LEU A 51 -0.36 7.25 6.88
CA LEU A 51 0.74 7.57 5.98
C LEU A 51 0.38 8.67 4.95
N ASP A 52 -0.82 9.26 5.04
CA ASP A 52 -1.36 10.18 4.02
C ASP A 52 -0.42 11.33 3.67
N LYS A 53 0.10 12.04 4.68
CA LYS A 53 1.04 13.15 4.47
C LYS A 53 2.39 12.74 3.88
N GLN A 54 2.69 11.44 3.88
CA GLN A 54 3.95 10.87 3.41
C GLN A 54 3.80 10.17 2.06
N THR A 55 2.60 10.16 1.46
CA THR A 55 2.35 9.40 0.23
C THR A 55 1.65 10.21 -0.85
N LYS A 56 2.07 10.03 -2.11
CA LYS A 56 1.39 10.64 -3.26
C LYS A 56 0.10 9.89 -3.57
N TYR A 57 0.20 8.58 -3.76
CA TYR A 57 -0.90 7.73 -4.22
C TYR A 57 -1.23 6.57 -3.27
N TYR A 58 -2.48 6.16 -3.32
CA TYR A 58 -2.98 4.91 -2.77
C TYR A 58 -3.25 3.94 -3.91
N ILE A 59 -2.67 2.75 -3.87
CA ILE A 59 -2.90 1.71 -4.88
C ILE A 59 -3.61 0.54 -4.22
N LEU A 60 -4.85 0.30 -4.62
CA LEU A 60 -5.68 -0.80 -4.16
C LEU A 60 -5.52 -1.96 -5.14
N LEU A 61 -5.18 -3.14 -4.64
CA LEU A 61 -5.00 -4.34 -5.46
C LEU A 61 -6.18 -5.28 -5.34
N SER A 62 -6.29 -6.17 -6.32
CA SER A 62 -7.24 -7.28 -6.38
C SER A 62 -8.62 -6.88 -6.88
N ARG A 63 -9.07 -7.62 -7.89
CA ARG A 63 -10.48 -7.69 -8.28
C ARG A 63 -11.27 -8.55 -7.30
N GLY A 64 -10.69 -9.65 -6.84
CA GLY A 64 -11.37 -10.67 -6.03
C GLY A 64 -10.52 -11.92 -5.90
N THR A 65 -11.17 -13.07 -5.68
CA THR A 65 -10.49 -14.37 -5.59
C THR A 65 -11.11 -15.36 -6.57
N THR A 66 -10.33 -16.34 -7.03
CA THR A 66 -10.81 -17.39 -7.94
C THR A 66 -11.74 -18.41 -7.26
N HIS A 67 -11.73 -18.48 -5.92
CA HIS A 67 -12.43 -19.51 -5.16
C HIS A 67 -13.80 -19.08 -4.62
N LYS A 68 -14.18 -17.81 -4.78
CA LYS A 68 -15.45 -17.25 -4.30
C LYS A 68 -15.99 -16.28 -5.34
N ALA A 69 -17.24 -16.46 -5.74
CA ALA A 69 -17.91 -15.51 -6.62
C ALA A 69 -17.94 -14.11 -5.96
N PRO A 70 -17.69 -13.04 -6.73
CA PRO A 70 -17.79 -11.69 -6.19
C PRO A 70 -19.23 -11.40 -5.78
N PRO A 71 -19.46 -10.64 -4.69
CA PRO A 71 -20.79 -10.11 -4.43
C PRO A 71 -21.20 -9.18 -5.58
N LEU A 72 -22.50 -9.13 -5.84
CA LEU A 72 -23.09 -8.27 -6.87
C LEU A 72 -23.75 -7.06 -6.20
N ASP A 73 -23.70 -5.92 -6.86
CA ASP A 73 -24.49 -4.75 -6.45
C ASP A 73 -25.96 -4.88 -6.83
N SER A 74 -26.76 -3.83 -6.57
CA SER A 74 -28.20 -3.82 -6.88
C SER A 74 -28.52 -3.97 -8.36
N GLU A 75 -27.57 -3.67 -9.25
CA GLU A 75 -27.70 -3.78 -10.70
C GLU A 75 -27.12 -5.12 -11.22
N GLY A 76 -26.66 -6.00 -10.34
CA GLY A 76 -26.07 -7.29 -10.70
C GLY A 76 -24.62 -7.19 -11.17
N VAL A 77 -23.93 -6.08 -10.92
CA VAL A 77 -22.53 -5.88 -11.33
C VAL A 77 -21.58 -6.38 -10.22
N PRO A 78 -20.52 -7.15 -10.57
CA PRO A 78 -19.52 -7.57 -9.60
C PRO A 78 -18.85 -6.41 -8.86
N ILE A 79 -18.85 -6.48 -7.53
CA ILE A 79 -18.14 -5.53 -6.68
C ILE A 79 -16.71 -6.01 -6.50
N ASP A 80 -15.77 -5.22 -7.01
CA ASP A 80 -14.35 -5.52 -6.91
C ASP A 80 -13.77 -5.06 -5.57
N GLU A 81 -12.85 -5.85 -5.00
CA GLU A 81 -12.23 -5.55 -3.71
C GLU A 81 -11.50 -4.18 -3.73
N ALA A 82 -10.78 -3.89 -4.81
CA ALA A 82 -10.11 -2.61 -5.00
C ALA A 82 -11.10 -1.43 -5.03
N ALA A 83 -12.28 -1.61 -5.62
CA ALA A 83 -13.33 -0.58 -5.67
C ALA A 83 -13.93 -0.31 -4.28
N ALA A 84 -14.16 -1.37 -3.50
CA ALA A 84 -14.63 -1.25 -2.13
C ALA A 84 -13.61 -0.50 -1.24
N GLY A 85 -12.32 -0.81 -1.38
CA GLY A 85 -11.24 -0.10 -0.69
C GLY A 85 -11.11 1.37 -1.11
N ALA A 86 -11.24 1.65 -2.42
CA ALA A 86 -11.21 3.01 -2.94
C ALA A 86 -12.37 3.86 -2.41
N LYS A 87 -13.58 3.30 -2.38
CA LYS A 87 -14.76 3.94 -1.78
C LYS A 87 -14.51 4.30 -0.32
N TYR A 88 -13.98 3.37 0.47
CA TYR A 88 -13.64 3.62 1.86
C TYR A 88 -12.65 4.79 2.01
N LEU A 89 -11.56 4.82 1.24
CA LEU A 89 -10.58 5.92 1.33
C LEU A 89 -11.18 7.28 0.95
N ALA A 90 -12.00 7.32 -0.10
CA ALA A 90 -12.69 8.54 -0.53
C ALA A 90 -13.65 9.07 0.54
N GLU A 91 -14.43 8.18 1.17
CA GLU A 91 -15.31 8.52 2.30
C GLU A 91 -14.53 9.04 3.53
N HIS A 92 -13.25 8.69 3.65
CA HIS A 92 -12.36 9.14 4.73
C HIS A 92 -11.45 10.32 4.32
N GLY A 93 -11.79 11.02 3.23
CA GLY A 93 -11.18 12.30 2.85
C GLY A 93 -9.96 12.20 1.94
N VAL A 94 -9.62 11.02 1.43
CA VAL A 94 -8.59 10.89 0.39
C VAL A 94 -9.16 11.37 -0.94
N SER A 95 -8.47 12.31 -1.59
CA SER A 95 -8.86 12.80 -2.91
C SER A 95 -8.80 11.69 -3.95
N THR A 96 -9.81 11.59 -4.81
CA THR A 96 -9.98 10.46 -5.74
C THR A 96 -8.90 10.39 -6.83
N ASP A 97 -8.27 11.50 -7.19
CA ASP A 97 -7.11 11.57 -8.09
C ASP A 97 -5.85 10.92 -7.50
N ARG A 98 -5.80 10.75 -6.18
CA ARG A 98 -4.73 10.05 -5.47
C ARG A 98 -5.00 8.55 -5.32
N ILE A 99 -6.15 8.05 -5.77
CA ILE A 99 -6.57 6.65 -5.60
C ILE A 99 -6.48 5.92 -6.94
N LEU A 100 -5.58 4.95 -7.04
CA LEU A 100 -5.41 4.07 -8.19
C LEU A 100 -5.88 2.66 -7.84
N MET A 101 -6.54 1.99 -8.78
CA MET A 101 -7.08 0.65 -8.57
C MET A 101 -6.55 -0.33 -9.60
N GLU A 102 -6.01 -1.45 -9.14
CA GLU A 102 -5.73 -2.63 -9.95
C GLU A 102 -6.93 -3.59 -9.83
N ARG A 103 -7.71 -3.74 -10.90
CA ARG A 103 -8.99 -4.49 -10.95
C ARG A 103 -8.96 -5.68 -11.90
N TRP A 104 -7.78 -6.17 -12.28
CA TRP A 104 -7.62 -7.23 -13.28
C TRP A 104 -7.39 -8.59 -12.63
N SER A 105 -6.65 -8.57 -11.52
CA SER A 105 -6.04 -9.76 -10.95
C SER A 105 -6.92 -10.43 -9.90
N LEU A 106 -6.84 -11.76 -9.83
CA LEU A 106 -7.63 -12.60 -8.91
C LEU A 106 -6.75 -13.43 -7.95
N ASP A 107 -5.43 -13.23 -8.02
CA ASP A 107 -4.43 -13.94 -7.24
C ASP A 107 -3.23 -13.04 -6.90
N THR A 108 -2.37 -13.51 -6.00
CA THR A 108 -1.26 -12.72 -5.47
C THR A 108 -0.17 -12.41 -6.51
N ILE A 109 0.14 -13.35 -7.41
CA ILE A 109 1.18 -13.16 -8.43
C ILE A 109 0.67 -12.18 -9.49
N GLY A 110 -0.58 -12.36 -9.94
CA GLY A 110 -1.26 -11.45 -10.84
C GLY A 110 -1.29 -10.02 -10.29
N ASN A 111 -1.68 -9.85 -9.02
CA ASN A 111 -1.73 -8.53 -8.37
C ASN A 111 -0.38 -7.80 -8.46
N ILE A 112 0.74 -8.50 -8.20
CA ILE A 112 2.07 -7.89 -8.26
C ILE A 112 2.50 -7.61 -9.70
N TYR A 113 2.24 -8.52 -10.63
CA TYR A 113 2.55 -8.32 -12.04
C TYR A 113 1.80 -7.11 -12.62
N ALA A 114 0.48 -7.04 -12.39
CA ALA A 114 -0.38 -5.95 -12.84
C ALA A 114 0.00 -4.62 -12.17
N LEU A 115 0.23 -4.59 -10.86
CA LEU A 115 0.75 -3.42 -10.15
C LEU A 115 2.00 -2.86 -10.84
N ARG A 116 2.97 -3.74 -11.13
CA ARG A 116 4.24 -3.33 -11.72
C ARG A 116 4.08 -2.82 -13.14
N ARG A 117 3.51 -3.65 -14.02
CA ARG A 117 3.45 -3.37 -15.46
C ARG A 117 2.43 -2.31 -15.84
N LEU A 118 1.34 -2.18 -15.09
CA LEU A 118 0.24 -1.28 -15.45
C LEU A 118 0.31 0.05 -14.70
N ILE A 119 0.96 0.12 -13.53
CA ILE A 119 0.94 1.31 -12.68
C ILE A 119 2.36 1.80 -12.37
N THR A 120 3.15 1.03 -11.62
CA THR A 120 4.37 1.60 -11.01
C THR A 120 5.48 1.84 -12.01
N GLU A 121 5.70 0.94 -12.98
CA GLU A 121 6.74 1.11 -14.00
C GLU A 121 6.38 2.24 -14.99
N PRO A 122 5.15 2.32 -15.55
CA PRO A 122 4.75 3.46 -16.40
C PRO A 122 4.81 4.82 -15.70
N MET A 123 4.56 4.87 -14.39
CA MET A 123 4.58 6.10 -13.60
C MET A 123 5.94 6.37 -12.92
N ASP A 124 6.96 5.56 -13.20
CA ASP A 124 8.29 5.61 -12.60
C ASP A 124 8.31 5.69 -11.04
N MET A 125 7.41 4.94 -10.39
CA MET A 125 7.34 4.88 -8.92
C MET A 125 8.46 4.00 -8.35
N ARG A 126 9.18 4.51 -7.35
CA ARG A 126 10.39 3.85 -6.81
C ARG A 126 10.32 3.59 -5.30
N SER A 127 9.58 4.42 -4.58
CA SER A 127 9.40 4.31 -3.13
C SER A 127 7.98 3.81 -2.82
N LEU A 128 7.85 2.51 -2.50
CA LEU A 128 6.56 1.87 -2.28
C LEU A 128 6.47 1.32 -0.86
N VAL A 129 5.31 1.43 -0.23
CA VAL A 129 5.04 0.79 1.07
C VAL A 129 3.81 -0.09 0.97
N PHE A 130 3.97 -1.38 1.29
CA PHE A 130 2.86 -2.32 1.38
C PHE A 130 2.27 -2.30 2.79
N VAL A 131 0.96 -2.12 2.87
CA VAL A 131 0.21 -2.21 4.12
C VAL A 131 -0.65 -3.47 4.08
N THR A 132 -0.29 -4.47 4.89
CA THR A 132 -0.96 -5.78 4.91
C THR A 132 -1.06 -6.33 6.34
N ASN A 133 -1.82 -7.41 6.54
CA ASN A 133 -1.87 -8.09 7.84
C ASN A 133 -0.78 -9.16 7.94
N GLU A 134 -0.42 -9.51 9.18
CA GLU A 134 0.65 -10.49 9.50
C GLU A 134 0.41 -11.84 8.81
N PHE A 135 -0.83 -12.33 8.78
CA PHE A 135 -1.19 -13.62 8.17
C PHE A 135 -1.16 -13.63 6.63
N HIS A 136 -1.07 -12.47 5.97
CA HIS A 136 -0.89 -12.35 4.52
C HIS A 136 0.58 -12.10 4.11
N MET A 137 1.50 -12.03 5.08
CA MET A 137 2.88 -11.65 4.81
C MET A 137 3.64 -12.65 3.95
N ASN A 138 3.54 -13.95 4.20
CA ASN A 138 4.34 -14.94 3.47
C ASN A 138 4.05 -14.89 1.96
N ARG A 139 2.77 -14.81 1.60
CA ARG A 139 2.32 -14.70 0.20
C ARG A 139 2.76 -13.39 -0.45
N THR A 140 2.58 -12.27 0.24
CA THR A 140 2.92 -10.95 -0.31
C THR A 140 4.43 -10.76 -0.44
N ARG A 141 5.19 -11.21 0.56
CA ARG A 141 6.65 -11.05 0.60
C ARG A 141 7.31 -11.77 -0.57
N GLU A 142 6.98 -13.03 -0.78
CA GLU A 142 7.58 -13.84 -1.85
C GLU A 142 7.26 -13.27 -3.24
N SER A 143 6.03 -12.79 -3.45
CA SER A 143 5.62 -12.24 -4.76
C SER A 143 6.28 -10.92 -5.10
N VAL A 144 6.59 -10.06 -4.12
CA VAL A 144 7.24 -8.77 -4.42
C VAL A 144 8.74 -8.92 -4.72
N TYR A 145 9.37 -10.03 -4.30
CA TYR A 145 10.76 -10.33 -4.64
C TYR A 145 10.96 -10.99 -6.00
N MET A 146 9.90 -11.19 -6.79
CA MET A 146 9.99 -11.83 -8.10
C MET A 146 10.88 -11.00 -9.06
N PRO A 147 12.03 -11.54 -9.50
CA PRO A 147 12.87 -10.89 -10.49
C PRO A 147 12.09 -10.84 -11.81
N THR A 148 11.96 -9.65 -12.39
CA THR A 148 11.59 -9.50 -13.80
C THR A 148 12.89 -9.39 -14.56
N ASP A 149 13.11 -10.32 -15.48
CA ASP A 149 13.98 -10.34 -16.66
C ASP A 149 15.14 -9.33 -16.65
N GLY A 150 16.38 -9.83 -16.76
CA GLY A 150 17.67 -9.18 -16.46
C GLY A 150 18.07 -7.86 -17.16
N HIS A 151 17.13 -7.00 -17.54
CA HIS A 151 17.39 -5.70 -18.15
C HIS A 151 16.91 -4.48 -17.35
N THR A 152 16.28 -4.66 -16.18
CA THR A 152 15.94 -3.51 -15.34
C THR A 152 16.08 -3.79 -13.85
N THR A 153 17.22 -3.38 -13.29
CA THR A 153 17.48 -3.31 -11.84
C THR A 153 16.73 -2.12 -11.23
N HIS A 154 15.40 -2.10 -11.34
CA HIS A 154 14.58 -1.15 -10.59
C HIS A 154 14.56 -1.60 -9.12
N ARG A 155 15.43 -0.99 -8.31
CA ARG A 155 15.45 -1.21 -6.86
C ARG A 155 14.23 -0.53 -6.24
N LEU A 156 13.11 -1.24 -6.21
CA LEU A 156 11.94 -0.87 -5.42
C LEU A 156 12.35 -0.90 -3.94
N THR A 157 12.32 0.26 -3.29
CA THR A 157 12.45 0.28 -1.83
C THR A 157 11.09 -0.05 -1.27
N MET A 158 10.92 -1.31 -0.88
CA MET A 158 9.67 -1.79 -0.30
C MET A 158 9.76 -1.80 1.22
N CYS A 159 8.86 -1.05 1.85
CA CYS A 159 8.57 -1.19 3.28
C CYS A 159 7.30 -2.03 3.44
N VAL A 160 7.30 -2.98 4.38
CA VAL A 160 6.08 -3.72 4.74
C VAL A 160 5.65 -3.25 6.11
N CYS A 161 4.45 -2.66 6.19
CA CYS A 161 3.84 -2.28 7.44
C CYS A 161 2.77 -3.32 7.82
N VAL A 162 2.98 -3.93 8.99
CA VAL A 162 2.12 -5.02 9.48
C VAL A 162 1.11 -4.45 10.46
N CYS A 163 -0.17 -4.55 10.11
CA CYS A 163 -1.23 -4.28 11.07
C CYS A 163 -1.51 -5.54 11.89
N ARG A 164 -1.15 -5.51 13.17
CA ARG A 164 -1.63 -6.48 14.16
C ARG A 164 -3.05 -6.08 14.52
N SER A 165 -3.98 -7.01 14.40
CA SER A 165 -5.39 -6.83 14.78
C SER A 165 -5.57 -6.76 16.31
N CYS A 166 -4.79 -5.92 16.99
CA CYS A 166 -5.02 -5.58 18.39
C CYS A 166 -5.77 -4.26 18.42
N GLY A 167 -6.94 -4.21 19.07
CA GLY A 167 -7.80 -3.04 19.16
C GLY A 167 -7.23 -1.88 20.01
N SER A 168 -5.93 -1.60 19.89
CA SER A 168 -5.24 -0.52 20.58
C SER A 168 -4.84 0.56 19.57
N THR A 169 -5.11 1.82 19.90
CA THR A 169 -4.78 3.03 19.11
C THR A 169 -3.28 3.31 18.98
N GLU A 170 -2.43 2.52 19.63
CA GLU A 170 -0.99 2.67 19.64
C GLU A 170 -0.34 1.39 19.11
N CYS A 171 -0.01 1.36 17.82
CA CYS A 171 0.81 0.31 17.24
C CYS A 171 2.28 0.74 17.35
N PRO A 172 3.17 -0.07 17.97
CA PRO A 172 4.60 0.25 18.04
C PRO A 172 5.19 0.40 16.62
N PRO A 173 6.30 1.15 16.43
CA PRO A 173 6.88 1.39 15.12
C PRO A 173 7.17 0.06 14.42
N CYS A 174 6.38 -0.25 13.39
CA CYS A 174 6.47 -1.49 12.64
C CYS A 174 7.85 -1.58 12.00
N GLY A 175 8.56 -2.69 12.23
CA GLY A 175 9.90 -2.89 11.68
C GLY A 175 9.93 -2.78 10.16
N LEU A 176 10.72 -1.84 9.65
CA LEU A 176 11.10 -1.76 8.24
C LEU A 176 11.83 -3.04 7.85
N LEU A 177 11.12 -4.00 7.24
CA LEU A 177 11.77 -5.14 6.61
C LEU A 177 12.42 -4.66 5.31
N ARG A 178 13.69 -4.24 5.40
CA ARG A 178 14.52 -4.02 4.21
C ARG A 178 14.71 -5.36 3.48
N PRO A 179 14.82 -5.34 2.14
CA PRO A 179 15.13 -6.55 1.39
C PRO A 179 16.45 -7.15 1.89
N PRO A 180 16.58 -8.49 1.96
CA PRO A 180 17.89 -9.09 2.14
C PRO A 180 18.79 -8.57 1.02
N SER A 181 19.99 -8.10 1.37
CA SER A 181 20.97 -7.74 0.35
C SER A 181 21.16 -8.94 -0.56
N LEU A 182 20.75 -8.84 -1.83
CA LEU A 182 21.21 -9.74 -2.87
C LEU A 182 22.74 -9.63 -2.86
N GLN A 183 23.40 -10.58 -2.20
CA GLN A 183 24.83 -10.78 -2.38
C GLN A 183 24.98 -11.17 -3.84
N ALA A 184 25.50 -10.26 -4.65
CA ALA A 184 25.92 -10.56 -6.00
C ALA A 184 27.11 -11.52 -5.90
N SER A 185 26.84 -12.82 -5.86
CA SER A 185 27.85 -13.84 -6.15
C SER A 185 28.00 -13.90 -7.66
N HIS A 186 28.90 -13.09 -8.21
CA HIS A 186 29.47 -13.37 -9.52
C HIS A 186 30.43 -14.56 -9.38
N PRO A 187 30.25 -15.66 -10.13
CA PRO A 187 31.33 -16.61 -10.30
C PRO A 187 32.35 -16.00 -11.29
N GLY A 188 33.60 -15.93 -10.84
CA GLY A 188 34.76 -15.72 -11.70
C GLY A 188 35.25 -17.02 -12.33
#